data_AF-A0A6I1I5M7-F1
#
_entry.id   AF-A0A6I1I5M7-F1
#
_cell.length_a   1.000
_cell.length_b   1.000
_cell.length_c   1.000
_cell.angle_alpha   90.00
_cell.angle_beta   90.00
_cell.angle_gamma   90.00
#
_symmetry.space_group_name_H-M   'P 1'
#
loop_
_entity.id
_entity.type
_entity.pdbx_description
1 polymer ?
#
loop_
_entity_poly.entity_id
_entity_poly.type
_entity_poly.pdbx_seq_one_letter_code
_entity_poly.pdbx_strand_id
1 'polypeptide(L)'
;MNATLSVFQSSQPGVSQVPLPLAQYPIPSARPEISHRISAGFPSPAADYTEDGLDLNALLVQHKAASFFFTVEGDSMRDAGILDGDKVVVDRSVAPLHGHIVIAVIDAEYTLKRLYCQRGRVELRPDNPAYKSICLAEGSELQIWGVVTGVVRKLRV
;
A
#
# COMPACT_ATOMS: atom_id res chain seq x y z
N MET A 1 -11.15 5.67 -27.69
CA MET A 1 -10.36 4.44 -27.89
C MET A 1 -9.89 4.04 -26.51
N ASN A 2 -10.48 2.97 -25.99
CA ASN A 2 -10.72 2.78 -24.57
C ASN A 2 -9.73 1.74 -24.04
N ALA A 3 -8.86 2.12 -23.11
CA ALA A 3 -8.04 1.16 -22.39
C ALA A 3 -8.97 0.36 -21.46
N THR A 4 -9.18 -0.91 -21.78
CA THR A 4 -9.97 -1.83 -20.98
C THR A 4 -9.19 -2.17 -19.71
N LEU A 5 -9.60 -1.60 -18.58
CA LEU A 5 -9.15 -2.01 -17.25
C LEU A 5 -9.81 -3.34 -16.90
N SER A 6 -9.07 -4.44 -17.06
CA SER A 6 -9.51 -5.78 -16.66
C SER A 6 -9.49 -5.88 -15.14
N VAL A 7 -10.66 -5.80 -14.53
CA VAL A 7 -10.86 -6.01 -13.09
C VAL A 7 -11.45 -7.42 -12.90
N PHE A 8 -10.69 -8.27 -12.21
CA PHE A 8 -10.97 -9.65 -11.75
C PHE A 8 -11.14 -10.76 -12.81
N GLN A 9 -10.15 -11.69 -12.84
CA GLN A 9 -10.41 -13.13 -12.90
C GLN A 9 -9.25 -13.93 -12.28
N SER A 10 -9.61 -15.08 -11.73
CA SER A 10 -9.01 -15.82 -10.62
C SER A 10 -7.85 -16.76 -10.99
N SER A 11 -6.90 -16.30 -11.79
CA SER A 11 -5.73 -17.11 -12.16
C SER A 11 -4.54 -16.16 -12.23
N GLN A 12 -3.59 -16.23 -11.30
CA GLN A 12 -2.35 -15.45 -11.42
C GLN A 12 -1.37 -16.25 -12.29
N PRO A 13 -1.07 -15.84 -13.53
CA PRO A 13 0.02 -16.44 -14.28
C PRO A 13 1.33 -15.72 -13.90
N GLY A 14 2.35 -16.47 -13.50
CA GLY A 14 3.74 -16.06 -13.65
C GLY A 14 4.44 -15.36 -12.49
N VAL A 15 3.76 -14.90 -11.43
CA VAL A 15 4.45 -14.23 -10.32
C VAL A 15 5.08 -15.26 -9.38
N SER A 16 6.40 -15.15 -9.14
CA SER A 16 7.17 -16.13 -8.34
C SER A 16 6.71 -16.24 -6.88
N GLN A 17 6.04 -15.21 -6.34
CA GLN A 17 5.51 -15.17 -4.98
C GLN A 17 4.00 -14.93 -4.98
N VAL A 18 3.25 -15.80 -4.29
CA VAL A 18 1.80 -15.67 -4.11
C VAL A 18 1.52 -15.09 -2.71
N PRO A 19 0.98 -13.86 -2.61
CA PRO A 19 0.61 -13.26 -1.32
C PRO A 19 -0.54 -14.04 -0.65
N LEU A 20 -0.46 -14.23 0.67
CA LEU A 20 -1.50 -14.90 1.46
C LEU A 20 -2.46 -13.87 2.11
N PRO A 21 -3.79 -14.10 2.08
CA PRO A 21 -4.76 -13.18 2.69
C PRO A 21 -4.61 -13.08 4.20
N LEU A 22 -4.84 -11.88 4.76
CA LEU A 22 -4.76 -11.69 6.23
C LEU A 22 -5.81 -12.49 7.01
N ALA A 23 -6.94 -12.83 6.41
CA ALA A 23 -7.99 -13.64 7.04
C ALA A 23 -7.51 -15.04 7.50
N GLN A 24 -6.38 -15.53 7.00
CA GLN A 24 -5.83 -16.83 7.38
C GLN A 24 -5.00 -16.79 8.68
N TYR A 25 -4.72 -15.61 9.22
CA TYR A 25 -3.94 -15.43 10.44
C TYR A 25 -4.84 -15.12 11.66
N PRO A 26 -4.53 -15.65 12.86
CA PRO A 26 -5.23 -15.29 14.08
C PRO A 26 -5.08 -13.79 14.37
N ILE A 27 -6.16 -13.15 14.82
CA ILE A 27 -6.19 -11.71 15.08
C ILE A 27 -5.31 -11.42 16.32
N PRO A 28 -4.28 -10.56 16.22
CA PRO A 28 -3.54 -10.11 17.39
C PRO A 28 -4.47 -9.43 18.40
N SER A 29 -4.18 -9.62 19.69
CA SER A 29 -4.90 -8.93 20.76
C SER A 29 -4.68 -7.41 20.69
N ALA A 30 -5.77 -6.65 20.81
CA ALA A 30 -5.73 -5.20 20.94
C ALA A 30 -4.82 -4.81 22.11
N ARG A 31 -3.97 -3.79 21.92
CA ARG A 31 -3.11 -3.26 22.97
C ARG A 31 -3.72 -1.96 23.50
N PRO A 32 -3.52 -1.60 24.77
CA PRO A 32 -3.92 -0.29 25.26
C PRO A 32 -3.29 0.81 24.40
N GLU A 33 -4.11 1.73 23.87
CA GLU A 33 -3.61 2.97 23.27
C GLU A 33 -3.30 3.93 24.41
N ILE A 34 -2.09 4.48 24.43
CA ILE A 34 -1.82 5.64 25.28
C ILE A 34 -2.08 6.85 24.37
N SER A 35 -3.22 7.54 24.59
CA SER A 35 -3.67 8.70 23.78
C SER A 35 -2.80 9.96 23.97
N HIS A 36 -1.65 9.83 24.63
CA HIS A 36 -0.68 10.90 24.69
C HIS A 36 -0.14 11.13 23.28
N ARG A 37 -0.73 12.09 22.56
CA ARG A 37 -0.17 12.62 21.31
C ARG A 37 1.17 13.22 21.67
N ILE A 38 2.22 12.43 21.50
CA ILE A 38 3.60 12.92 21.52
C ILE A 38 3.73 13.83 20.31
N SER A 39 3.71 15.14 20.57
CA SER A 39 4.11 16.11 19.58
C SER A 39 5.54 15.78 19.18
N ALA A 40 5.85 15.85 17.89
CA ALA A 40 7.24 15.86 17.44
C ALA A 40 7.99 17.14 17.91
N GLY A 41 7.30 18.06 18.61
CA GLY A 41 7.83 19.26 19.27
C GLY A 41 7.43 19.37 20.75
N PHE A 42 7.38 20.60 21.30
CA PHE A 42 7.27 20.83 22.74
C PHE A 42 5.95 20.28 23.34
N PRO A 43 5.99 19.37 24.33
CA PRO A 43 4.78 18.78 24.90
C PRO A 43 4.12 19.77 25.87
N SER A 44 2.80 19.94 25.74
CA SER A 44 2.00 20.72 26.70
C SER A 44 1.32 19.79 27.71
N PRO A 45 1.25 20.12 29.02
CA PRO A 45 1.14 19.11 30.08
C PRO A 45 -0.30 18.71 30.47
N ALA A 46 -1.33 19.17 29.76
CA ALA A 46 -2.70 19.05 30.25
C ALA A 46 -3.53 18.15 29.32
N ALA A 47 -3.74 16.88 29.72
CA ALA A 47 -4.68 15.97 29.08
C ALA A 47 -4.74 14.60 29.82
N ASP A 48 -5.58 14.50 30.85
CA ASP A 48 -6.04 13.20 31.35
C ASP A 48 -7.15 12.69 30.42
N TYR A 49 -6.83 11.72 29.55
CA TYR A 49 -7.81 11.06 28.68
C TYR A 49 -7.61 9.55 28.71
N THR A 50 -8.65 8.82 29.13
CA THR A 50 -8.72 7.37 29.03
C THR A 50 -9.62 7.05 27.84
N GLU A 51 -9.07 6.43 26.80
CA GLU A 51 -9.76 6.09 25.55
C GLU A 51 -9.44 4.64 25.13
N ASP A 52 -10.21 4.13 24.18
CA ASP A 52 -10.20 2.74 23.69
C ASP A 52 -8.82 2.26 23.20
N GLY A 53 -8.57 0.95 23.31
CA GLY A 53 -7.30 0.34 22.89
C GLY A 53 -7.05 0.41 21.38
N LEU A 54 -5.79 0.63 20.98
CA LEU A 54 -5.37 0.68 19.58
C LEU A 54 -5.20 -0.73 19.04
N ASP A 55 -6.07 -1.11 18.11
CA ASP A 55 -5.83 -2.27 17.26
C ASP A 55 -5.32 -1.82 15.89
N LEU A 56 -4.03 -2.08 15.65
CA LEU A 56 -3.39 -1.80 14.35
C LEU A 56 -4.07 -2.53 13.20
N ASN A 57 -4.70 -3.69 13.44
CA ASN A 57 -5.47 -4.38 12.42
C ASN A 57 -6.72 -3.59 12.07
N ALA A 58 -7.49 -3.15 13.07
CA ALA A 58 -8.68 -2.32 12.84
C ALA A 58 -8.33 -0.98 12.16
N LEU A 59 -7.17 -0.40 12.49
CA LEU A 59 -6.70 0.85 11.92
C LEU A 59 -6.30 0.71 10.43
N LEU A 60 -5.54 -0.34 10.09
CA LEU A 60 -4.89 -0.45 8.77
C LEU A 60 -5.60 -1.40 7.81
N VAL A 61 -6.41 -2.33 8.33
CA VAL A 61 -7.04 -3.42 7.58
C VAL A 61 -8.55 -3.24 7.59
N GLN A 62 -9.08 -2.70 6.49
CA GLN A 62 -10.53 -2.55 6.32
C GLN A 62 -11.19 -3.89 5.95
N HIS A 63 -10.61 -4.61 4.98
CA HIS A 63 -11.17 -5.88 4.48
C HIS A 63 -10.18 -7.03 4.67
N LYS A 64 -10.27 -7.76 5.80
CA LYS A 64 -9.32 -8.84 6.15
C LYS A 64 -9.15 -9.92 5.05
N ALA A 65 -10.22 -10.26 4.34
CA ALA A 65 -10.19 -11.25 3.26
C ALA A 65 -9.54 -10.76 1.96
N ALA A 66 -9.46 -9.44 1.76
CA ALA A 66 -8.90 -8.82 0.56
C ALA A 66 -7.63 -7.99 0.84
N SER A 67 -7.16 -7.98 2.09
CA SER A 67 -5.95 -7.28 2.51
C SER A 67 -4.76 -8.24 2.59
N PHE A 68 -3.58 -7.72 2.28
CA PHE A 68 -2.32 -8.44 2.20
C PHE A 68 -1.16 -7.53 2.64
N PHE A 69 -0.05 -8.12 3.08
CA PHE A 69 1.16 -7.38 3.40
C PHE A 69 2.26 -7.63 2.37
N PHE A 70 2.96 -6.57 1.97
CA PHE A 70 4.19 -6.66 1.18
C PHE A 70 5.35 -6.02 1.94
N THR A 71 6.55 -6.51 1.69
CA THR A 71 7.78 -5.82 2.12
C THR A 71 8.26 -4.96 0.96
N VAL A 72 8.51 -3.69 1.23
CA VAL A 72 9.05 -2.76 0.24
C VAL A 72 10.54 -3.02 0.09
N GLU A 73 10.99 -3.10 -1.15
CA GLU A 73 12.38 -3.16 -1.53
C GLU A 73 12.70 -1.96 -2.43
N GLY A 74 13.75 -1.22 -2.07
CA GLY A 74 14.19 0.00 -2.76
C GLY A 74 13.52 1.28 -2.25
N ASP A 75 13.92 2.41 -2.83
CA ASP A 75 13.58 3.76 -2.37
C ASP A 75 12.78 4.58 -3.41
N SER A 76 12.19 3.91 -4.41
CA SER A 76 11.45 4.57 -5.49
C SER A 76 10.22 5.37 -5.04
N MET A 77 9.78 5.20 -3.80
CA MET A 77 8.63 5.88 -3.18
C MET A 77 9.03 6.71 -1.94
N ARG A 78 10.31 7.09 -1.83
CA ARG A 78 10.86 7.80 -0.68
C ARG A 78 10.11 9.07 -0.33
N ASP A 79 9.77 9.88 -1.32
CA ASP A 79 9.12 11.19 -1.11
C ASP A 79 7.62 11.01 -0.78
N ALA A 80 7.06 9.81 -0.98
CA ALA A 80 5.77 9.40 -0.44
C ALA A 80 5.83 8.92 1.02
N GLY A 81 7.03 8.95 1.64
CA GLY A 81 7.27 8.47 3.00
C GLY A 81 7.45 6.96 3.12
N ILE A 82 7.45 6.22 2.00
CA ILE A 82 7.64 4.77 1.96
C ILE A 82 9.12 4.49 1.70
N LEU A 83 9.77 3.81 2.65
CA LEU A 83 11.19 3.50 2.59
C LEU A 83 11.43 2.00 2.42
N ASP A 84 12.66 1.68 2.03
CA ASP A 84 13.16 0.33 1.98
C ASP A 84 12.96 -0.41 3.33
N GLY A 85 12.45 -1.63 3.26
CA GLY A 85 12.16 -2.48 4.41
C GLY A 85 10.78 -2.27 5.06
N ASP A 86 10.03 -1.24 4.64
CA ASP A 86 8.68 -0.99 5.15
C ASP A 86 7.73 -2.16 4.85
N LYS A 87 6.72 -2.32 5.71
CA LYS A 87 5.60 -3.22 5.47
C LYS A 87 4.41 -2.39 4.99
N VAL A 88 3.93 -2.66 3.78
CA VAL A 88 2.75 -1.99 3.24
C VAL A 88 1.54 -2.91 3.30
N VAL A 89 0.39 -2.33 3.63
CA VAL A 89 -0.91 -2.99 3.63
C VAL A 89 -1.58 -2.71 2.30
N VAL A 90 -2.01 -3.75 1.61
CA VAL A 90 -2.55 -3.65 0.25
C VAL A 90 -3.92 -4.30 0.24
N ASP A 91 -4.93 -3.55 -0.19
CA ASP A 91 -6.31 -4.00 -0.32
C ASP A 91 -6.69 -4.18 -1.79
N ARG A 92 -7.17 -5.38 -2.14
CA ARG A 92 -7.62 -5.75 -3.49
C ARG A 92 -9.08 -5.42 -3.76
N SER A 93 -9.86 -5.12 -2.73
CA SER A 93 -11.27 -4.72 -2.86
C SER A 93 -11.44 -3.24 -3.22
N VAL A 94 -10.41 -2.43 -2.97
CA VAL A 94 -10.41 -1.00 -3.27
C VAL A 94 -10.12 -0.76 -4.75
N ALA A 95 -11.01 -0.04 -5.42
CA ALA A 95 -10.81 0.35 -6.81
C ALA A 95 -9.63 1.34 -6.92
N PRO A 96 -8.65 1.10 -7.81
CA PRO A 96 -7.51 1.99 -7.97
C PRO A 96 -7.93 3.28 -8.68
N LEU A 97 -7.63 4.43 -8.07
CA LEU A 97 -7.93 5.75 -8.60
C LEU A 97 -6.66 6.55 -8.88
N HIS A 98 -6.82 7.63 -9.64
CA HIS A 98 -5.74 8.59 -9.88
C HIS A 98 -5.15 9.10 -8.56
N GLY A 99 -3.82 9.06 -8.44
CA GLY A 99 -3.08 9.51 -7.26
C GLY A 99 -2.89 8.44 -6.18
N HIS A 100 -3.58 7.31 -6.26
CA HIS A 100 -3.39 6.21 -5.31
C HIS A 100 -2.01 5.57 -5.48
N ILE A 101 -1.44 5.10 -4.37
CA ILE A 101 -0.27 4.23 -4.39
C ILE A 101 -0.78 2.80 -4.60
N VAL A 102 -0.25 2.11 -5.59
CA VAL A 102 -0.73 0.80 -6.01
C VAL A 102 0.43 -0.18 -6.12
N ILE A 103 0.12 -1.45 -5.89
CA ILE A 103 0.95 -2.55 -6.36
C ILE A 103 0.48 -2.88 -7.77
N ALA A 104 1.39 -2.74 -8.73
CA ALA A 104 1.21 -3.14 -10.11
C ALA A 104 2.06 -4.37 -10.42
N VAL A 105 1.61 -5.20 -11.34
CA VAL A 105 2.37 -6.28 -11.94
C VAL A 105 2.66 -5.88 -13.38
N ILE A 106 3.94 -5.85 -13.73
CA ILE A 106 4.45 -5.59 -15.08
C ILE A 106 5.42 -6.72 -15.41
N ASP A 107 5.25 -7.40 -16.54
CA ASP A 107 6.11 -8.51 -16.96
C ASP A 107 6.29 -9.59 -15.86
N ALA A 108 5.22 -9.86 -15.12
CA ALA A 108 5.18 -10.78 -13.97
C ALA A 108 6.04 -10.37 -12.74
N GLU A 109 6.45 -9.10 -12.63
CA GLU A 109 7.13 -8.54 -11.45
C GLU A 109 6.27 -7.53 -10.71
N TYR A 110 6.28 -7.58 -9.37
CA TYR A 110 5.59 -6.60 -8.54
C TYR A 110 6.36 -5.28 -8.50
N THR A 111 5.65 -4.17 -8.70
CA THR A 111 6.18 -2.82 -8.53
C THR A 111 5.24 -1.96 -7.71
N LEU A 112 5.82 -1.15 -6.82
CA LEU A 112 5.10 -0.16 -6.03
C LEU A 112 5.28 1.21 -6.68
N LYS A 113 4.19 1.83 -7.14
CA LYS A 113 4.21 3.14 -7.80
C LYS A 113 2.93 3.91 -7.52
N ARG A 114 2.95 5.22 -7.77
CA ARG A 114 1.76 6.06 -7.79
C ARG A 114 1.07 5.93 -9.14
N LEU A 115 -0.22 5.59 -9.12
CA LEU A 115 -1.05 5.47 -10.31
C LEU A 115 -1.44 6.86 -10.80
N TYR A 116 -1.11 7.18 -12.05
CA TYR A 116 -1.48 8.43 -12.69
C TYR A 116 -2.35 8.14 -13.92
N CYS A 117 -3.67 8.26 -13.76
CA CYS A 117 -4.63 8.17 -14.85
C CYS A 117 -5.12 9.57 -15.23
N GLN A 118 -4.69 10.14 -16.36
CA GLN A 118 -5.24 11.40 -16.87
C GLN A 118 -5.33 11.37 -18.40
N ARG A 119 -6.40 11.97 -18.95
CA ARG A 119 -6.59 12.18 -20.40
C ARG A 119 -6.42 10.89 -21.23
N GLY A 120 -6.85 9.75 -20.69
CA GLY A 120 -6.74 8.45 -21.34
C GLY A 120 -5.35 7.80 -21.29
N ARG A 121 -4.37 8.43 -20.62
CA ARG A 121 -3.05 7.84 -20.37
C ARG A 121 -2.98 7.30 -18.95
N VAL A 122 -2.40 6.11 -18.82
CA VAL A 122 -2.09 5.48 -17.53
C VAL A 122 -0.57 5.42 -17.41
N GLU A 123 -0.06 6.02 -16.34
CA GLU A 123 1.36 6.07 -16.02
C GLU A 123 1.57 5.60 -14.59
N LEU A 124 2.68 4.92 -14.35
CA LEU A 124 3.14 4.56 -13.02
C LEU A 124 4.33 5.44 -12.66
N ARG A 125 4.10 6.34 -11.71
CA ARG A 125 5.08 7.34 -11.32
C ARG A 125 5.76 6.95 -10.02
N PRO A 126 7.10 6.88 -9.96
CA PRO A 126 7.81 6.83 -8.69
C PRO A 126 7.65 8.16 -7.96
N ASP A 127 7.72 8.12 -6.63
CA ASP A 127 7.82 9.30 -5.77
C ASP A 127 9.27 9.46 -5.29
N ASN A 128 10.16 9.53 -6.29
CA ASN A 128 11.59 9.75 -6.13
C ASN A 128 12.16 10.29 -7.45
N PRO A 129 12.71 11.52 -7.49
CA PRO A 129 13.26 12.14 -8.70
C PRO A 129 14.36 11.36 -9.40
N ALA A 130 15.03 10.44 -8.70
CA ALA A 130 16.07 9.59 -9.28
C ALA A 130 15.50 8.51 -10.23
N TYR A 131 14.19 8.25 -10.18
CA TYR A 131 13.53 7.19 -10.94
C TYR A 131 12.67 7.76 -12.07
N LYS A 132 12.66 7.09 -13.22
CA LYS A 132 11.83 7.48 -14.37
C LYS A 132 10.41 6.96 -14.22
N SER A 133 9.44 7.74 -14.70
CA SER A 133 8.05 7.30 -14.82
C SER A 133 7.92 6.21 -15.87
N ILE A 134 7.11 5.19 -15.58
CA ILE A 134 6.83 4.09 -16.50
C ILE A 134 5.53 4.44 -17.22
N CYS A 135 5.64 4.78 -18.50
CA CYS A 135 4.51 4.95 -19.39
C CYS A 135 4.17 3.60 -20.01
N LEU A 136 2.92 3.17 -19.90
CA LEU A 136 2.47 1.95 -20.55
C LEU A 136 2.44 2.16 -22.05
N ALA A 137 3.18 1.35 -22.79
CA ALA A 137 3.09 1.32 -24.25
C ALA A 137 1.82 0.55 -24.68
N GLU A 138 1.36 0.80 -25.91
CA GLU A 138 0.28 0.01 -26.50
C GLU A 138 0.75 -1.45 -26.62
N GLY A 139 0.08 -2.36 -25.89
CA GLY A 139 0.40 -3.79 -25.87
C GLY A 139 1.12 -4.29 -24.60
N SER A 140 1.51 -3.41 -23.67
CA SER A 140 2.03 -3.85 -22.37
C SER A 140 0.92 -4.38 -21.46
N GLU A 141 1.11 -5.57 -20.88
CA GLU A 141 0.22 -6.11 -19.87
C GLU A 141 0.48 -5.44 -18.52
N LEU A 142 -0.27 -4.38 -18.20
CA LEU A 142 -0.33 -3.85 -16.85
C LEU A 142 -1.51 -4.48 -16.10
N GLN A 143 -1.20 -5.10 -14.96
CA GLN A 143 -2.22 -5.50 -14.00
C GLN A 143 -2.06 -4.70 -12.71
N ILE A 144 -3.09 -3.95 -12.31
CA ILE A 144 -3.13 -3.41 -10.95
C ILE A 144 -3.57 -4.53 -10.01
N TRP A 145 -2.71 -4.88 -9.07
CA TRP A 145 -2.95 -5.96 -8.13
C TRP A 145 -3.81 -5.51 -6.94
N GLY A 146 -3.53 -4.31 -6.41
CA GLY A 146 -4.26 -3.72 -5.29
C GLY A 146 -3.77 -2.33 -4.91
N VAL A 147 -4.51 -1.68 -4.01
CA VAL A 147 -4.23 -0.32 -3.54
C VAL A 147 -3.57 -0.36 -2.16
N VAL A 148 -2.54 0.44 -1.95
CA VAL A 148 -1.89 0.55 -0.64
C VAL A 148 -2.75 1.41 0.28
N THR A 149 -3.17 0.83 1.41
CA THR A 149 -4.03 1.48 2.42
C THR A 149 -3.25 1.92 3.66
N GLY A 150 -2.06 1.37 3.89
CA GLY A 150 -1.27 1.68 5.08
C GLY A 150 0.20 1.30 4.94
N VAL A 151 1.03 1.91 5.78
CA VAL A 151 2.48 1.67 5.84
C VAL A 151 2.87 1.51 7.31
N VAL A 152 3.65 0.48 7.62
CA VAL A 152 4.15 0.18 8.95
C VAL A 152 5.66 0.04 8.88
N ARG A 153 6.36 0.85 9.67
CA ARG A 153 7.81 0.78 9.84
C ARG A 153 8.13 0.43 11.28
N LYS A 154 8.88 -0.65 11.48
CA LYS A 154 9.48 -0.96 12.78
C LYS A 154 10.87 -0.32 12.84
N LEU A 155 11.03 0.65 13.74
CA LEU A 155 12.35 1.23 14.00
C LEU A 155 13.21 0.26 14.80
N ARG A 156 14.52 0.26 14.55
CA ARG A 156 15.47 -0.45 15.41
C ARG A 156 15.63 0.33 16.71
N VAL A 157 15.62 -0.41 17.81
CA VAL A 157 15.86 0.07 19.18
C VAL A 157 17.14 -0.59 19.68
#